data_AF-G9YNL5-F1
#
_entry.id   AF-G9YNL5-F1
#
_cell.length_a   1.000
_cell.length_b   1.000
_cell.length_c   1.000
_cell.angle_alpha   90.00
_cell.angle_beta   90.00
_cell.angle_gamma   90.00
#
_symmetry.space_group_name_H-M   'P 1'
#
loop_
_entity.id
_entity.type
_entity.pdbx_description
1 polymer ?
#
loop_
_entity_poly.entity_id
_entity_poly.type
_entity_poly.pdbx_seq_one_letter_code
_entity_poly.pdbx_strand_id
1 'polypeptide(L)'
;MEVTAGMKELLTYIARNLVDHPDAVSVTEHKGESETVLELRVAPEDMGKVIGRQGRIAKEIRTLMRSVAQRQGTKVSVEIVD
;
A
#
# COMPACT_ATOMS: atom_id res chain seq x y z
N MET A 1 -6.06 18.79 4.56
CA MET A 1 -5.56 17.41 4.66
C MET A 1 -4.47 17.26 3.63
N GLU A 2 -3.29 16.81 4.04
CA GLU A 2 -2.20 16.50 3.12
C GLU A 2 -2.65 15.32 2.24
N VAL A 3 -2.61 15.48 0.92
CA VAL A 3 -3.22 14.56 -0.06
C VAL A 3 -2.70 13.12 0.11
N THR A 4 -1.45 12.97 0.53
CA THR A 4 -0.81 11.66 0.73
C THR A 4 -1.14 10.99 2.07
N ALA A 5 -1.54 11.75 3.10
CA ALA A 5 -1.97 11.19 4.39
C ALA A 5 -3.17 10.24 4.22
N GLY A 6 -4.13 10.61 3.37
CA GLY A 6 -5.29 9.77 3.07
C GLY A 6 -4.96 8.48 2.29
N MET A 7 -3.92 8.51 1.45
CA MET A 7 -3.48 7.32 0.70
C MET A 7 -2.72 6.33 1.59
N LYS A 8 -1.90 6.83 2.52
CA LYS A 8 -1.26 6.02 3.55
C LYS A 8 -2.30 5.35 4.46
N GLU A 9 -3.31 6.10 4.91
CA GLU A 9 -4.42 5.56 5.71
C GLU A 9 -5.20 4.48 4.96
N LEU A 10 -5.53 4.71 3.70
CA LEU A 10 -6.24 3.73 2.87
C LEU A 10 -5.43 2.43 2.71
N LEU A 11 -4.15 2.52 2.37
CA LEU A 11 -3.28 1.35 2.21
C LEU A 11 -3.14 0.59 3.54
N THR A 12 -2.96 1.32 4.65
CA THR A 12 -2.89 0.73 5.99
C THR A 12 -4.19 0.01 6.33
N TYR A 13 -5.34 0.63 6.08
CA TYR A 13 -6.66 0.04 6.29
C TYR A 13 -6.83 -1.27 5.50
N ILE A 14 -6.50 -1.27 4.21
CA ILE A 14 -6.59 -2.46 3.38
C ILE A 14 -5.69 -3.57 3.93
N ALA A 15 -4.41 -3.28 4.16
CA ALA A 15 -3.44 -4.27 4.60
C ALA A 15 -3.80 -4.86 5.97
N ARG A 16 -4.21 -4.03 6.95
CA ARG A 16 -4.65 -4.51 8.28
C ARG A 16 -5.82 -5.49 8.23
N ASN A 17 -6.68 -5.43 7.20
CA ASN A 17 -7.82 -6.34 7.05
C ASN A 17 -7.48 -7.62 6.26
N LEU A 18 -6.27 -7.75 5.73
CA LEU A 18 -5.83 -8.92 4.94
C LEU A 18 -4.94 -9.89 5.74
N VAL A 19 -4.48 -9.49 6.93
CA VAL A 19 -3.39 -10.13 7.67
C VAL A 19 -3.87 -10.61 9.04
N ASP A 20 -3.17 -11.58 9.63
CA ASP A 20 -3.45 -12.04 11.00
C ASP A 20 -2.78 -11.13 12.05
N HIS A 21 -1.71 -10.42 11.68
CA HIS A 21 -0.97 -9.50 12.56
C HIS A 21 -1.19 -8.03 12.13
N PRO A 22 -2.38 -7.44 12.37
CA PRO A 22 -2.68 -6.07 11.91
C PRO A 22 -1.78 -5.00 12.55
N ASP A 23 -1.22 -5.27 13.73
CA ASP A 23 -0.33 -4.34 14.41
C ASP A 23 1.11 -4.36 13.86
N ALA A 24 1.46 -5.37 13.06
CA ALA A 24 2.73 -5.43 12.33
C ALA A 24 2.66 -4.71 10.97
N VAL A 25 1.50 -4.17 10.59
CA VAL A 25 1.34 -3.40 9.35
C VAL A 25 1.91 -2.00 9.54
N SER A 26 2.87 -1.63 8.71
CA SER A 26 3.36 -0.26 8.62
C SER A 26 3.47 0.21 7.18
N VAL A 27 3.24 1.51 6.98
CA VAL A 27 3.37 2.16 5.68
C VAL A 27 4.31 3.35 5.82
N THR A 28 5.39 3.33 5.05
CA THR A 28 6.35 4.42 4.95
C THR A 28 6.15 5.15 3.62
N GLU A 29 6.18 6.47 3.67
CA GLU A 29 6.04 7.32 2.48
C GLU A 29 7.41 7.86 2.09
N HIS A 30 7.80 7.63 0.84
CA HIS A 30 8.99 8.20 0.23
C HIS A 30 8.55 9.17 -0.87
N LYS A 31 8.67 10.47 -0.60
CA LYS A 31 8.35 11.52 -1.56
C LYS A 31 9.49 11.68 -2.56
N GLY A 32 9.24 11.32 -3.82
CA GLY A 32 10.12 11.65 -4.95
C GLY A 32 9.66 12.91 -5.69
N GLU A 33 10.46 13.36 -6.65
CA GLU A 33 10.14 14.56 -7.44
C GLU A 33 8.91 14.38 -8.35
N SER A 34 8.66 13.15 -8.82
CA SER A 34 7.60 12.87 -9.80
C SER A 34 6.60 11.80 -9.37
N GLU A 35 6.94 11.00 -8.35
CA GLU A 35 6.11 9.93 -7.82
C GLU A 35 6.39 9.76 -6.32
N THR A 36 5.34 9.47 -5.55
CA THR A 36 5.46 9.06 -4.15
C THR A 36 5.44 7.53 -4.08
N VAL A 37 6.42 6.94 -3.41
CA VAL A 37 6.45 5.49 -3.16
C VAL A 37 5.88 5.23 -1.77
N LEU A 38 4.86 4.38 -1.70
CA LEU A 38 4.34 3.84 -0.44
C LEU A 38 4.92 2.44 -0.23
N GLU A 39 5.81 2.32 0.75
CA GLU A 39 6.39 1.05 1.19
C GLU A 39 5.48 0.42 2.24
N LEU A 40 4.89 -0.72 1.92
CA LEU A 40 4.08 -1.55 2.83
C LEU A 40 4.94 -2.67 3.41
N ARG A 41 5.05 -2.69 4.73
CA ARG A 41 5.64 -3.78 5.51
C ARG A 41 4.56 -4.50 6.32
N VAL A 42 4.67 -5.82 6.39
CA VAL A 42 3.82 -6.71 7.17
C VAL A 42 4.66 -7.79 7.82
N ALA A 43 4.07 -8.54 8.76
CA ALA A 43 4.75 -9.73 9.31
C ALA A 43 5.09 -10.73 8.18
N PRO A 44 6.27 -11.39 8.20
CA PRO A 44 6.66 -12.37 7.19
C PRO A 44 5.61 -13.46 6.94
N GLU A 45 4.91 -13.89 7.98
CA GLU A 45 3.84 -14.90 7.94
C GLU A 45 2.61 -14.44 7.14
N ASP A 46 2.40 -13.12 7.05
CA ASP A 46 1.26 -12.52 6.35
C ASP A 46 1.57 -12.12 4.91
N MET A 47 2.84 -12.17 4.49
CA MET A 47 3.25 -11.84 3.13
C MET A 47 2.47 -12.62 2.06
N GLY A 48 2.24 -13.91 2.28
CA GLY A 48 1.47 -14.74 1.35
C GLY A 48 0.03 -14.23 1.13
N LYS A 49 -0.58 -13.61 2.15
CA LYS A 49 -1.96 -13.08 2.08
C LYS A 49 -2.01 -11.74 1.36
N VAL A 50 -1.04 -10.87 1.61
CA VAL A 50 -0.94 -9.56 0.95
C VAL A 50 -0.58 -9.72 -0.53
N ILE A 51 0.35 -10.62 -0.85
CA ILE A 51 0.71 -10.91 -2.24
C ILE A 51 -0.43 -11.63 -2.96
N GLY A 52 -1.02 -12.64 -2.32
CA GLY A 52 -2.06 -13.48 -2.88
C GLY A 52 -1.54 -14.42 -3.97
N ARG A 53 -2.39 -15.36 -4.40
CA ARG A 53 -2.02 -16.34 -5.44
C ARG A 53 -1.58 -15.64 -6.72
N GLN A 54 -0.37 -15.94 -7.20
CA GLN A 54 0.24 -15.32 -8.38
C GLN A 54 0.34 -13.78 -8.30
N GLY A 55 0.41 -13.21 -7.10
CA GLY A 55 0.50 -11.77 -6.90
C GLY A 55 -0.81 -11.02 -7.18
N ARG A 56 -1.95 -11.72 -7.26
CA ARG A 56 -3.24 -11.11 -7.63
C ARG A 56 -3.66 -10.01 -6.66
N ILE A 57 -3.54 -10.21 -5.34
CA ILE A 57 -3.98 -9.23 -4.35
C ILE A 57 -3.09 -7.99 -4.41
N ALA A 58 -1.77 -8.18 -4.43
CA ALA A 58 -0.81 -7.08 -4.59
C ALA A 58 -1.04 -6.27 -5.87
N LYS A 59 -1.41 -6.93 -6.98
CA LYS A 59 -1.76 -6.25 -8.23
C LYS A 59 -3.00 -5.36 -8.05
N GLU A 60 -4.06 -5.87 -7.44
CA GLU A 60 -5.29 -5.09 -7.25
C GLU A 60 -5.11 -3.93 -6.27
N ILE A 61 -4.32 -4.12 -5.19
CA ILE A 61 -3.93 -3.02 -4.29
C ILE A 61 -3.24 -1.90 -5.09
N ARG A 62 -2.25 -2.24 -5.92
CA ARG A 62 -1.55 -1.25 -6.76
C ARG A 62 -2.49 -0.56 -7.74
N THR A 63 -3.41 -1.28 -8.36
CA THR A 63 -4.41 -0.69 -9.28
C THR A 63 -5.29 0.32 -8.54
N LEU A 64 -5.83 -0.06 -7.38
CA LEU A 64 -6.67 0.81 -6.56
C LEU A 64 -5.92 2.07 -6.13
N MET A 65 -4.70 1.93 -5.62
CA MET A 65 -3.89 3.06 -5.18
C MET A 65 -3.57 4.02 -6.34
N ARG A 66 -3.24 3.51 -7.52
CA ARG A 66 -3.06 4.34 -8.73
C ARG A 66 -4.33 5.08 -9.10
N SER A 67 -5.49 4.42 -9.08
CA SER A 67 -6.78 5.06 -9.40
C SER A 67 -7.11 6.18 -8.42
N VAL A 68 -6.84 6.00 -7.12
CA VAL A 68 -7.05 7.04 -6.10
C VAL A 68 -6.09 8.21 -6.32
N ALA A 69 -4.80 7.95 -6.54
CA ALA A 69 -3.79 8.97 -6.79
C ALA A 69 -4.10 9.81 -8.04
N GLN A 70 -4.51 9.14 -9.13
CA GLN A 70 -4.91 9.81 -10.39
C GLN A 70 -6.07 10.79 -10.17
N ARG A 71 -7.08 10.42 -9.37
CA ARG A 71 -8.21 11.31 -9.04
C ARG A 71 -7.78 12.53 -8.23
N GLN A 72 -6.64 12.45 -7.56
CA GLN A 72 -6.05 13.53 -6.76
C GLN A 72 -4.94 14.28 -7.51
N GLY A 73 -4.70 13.97 -8.79
CA GLY A 73 -3.65 14.61 -9.60
C GLY A 73 -2.22 14.26 -9.19
N THR A 74 -2.03 13.16 -8.45
CA THR A 74 -0.72 12.70 -7.98
C THR A 74 -0.35 11.34 -8.59
N LYS A 75 0.92 10.96 -8.48
CA LYS A 75 1.41 9.62 -8.87
C LYS A 75 1.89 8.90 -7.63
N VAL A 76 1.44 7.65 -7.48
CA VAL A 76 1.81 6.76 -6.38
C VAL A 76 2.12 5.37 -6.90
N SER A 77 3.21 4.80 -6.39
CA SER A 77 3.53 3.38 -6.48
C SER A 77 3.47 2.73 -5.11
N VAL A 78 3.21 1.42 -5.08
CA VAL A 78 3.20 0.62 -3.85
C VAL A 78 4.23 -0.49 -3.97
N GLU A 79 5.18 -0.48 -3.05
CA GLU A 79 6.16 -1.54 -2.83
C GLU A 79 5.75 -2.34 -1.61
N ILE A 80 5.86 -3.66 -1.71
CA ILE A 80 5.49 -4.58 -0.62
C ILE A 80 6.79 -5.30 -0.29
N VAL A 81 7.32 -5.02 0.89
CA VAL A 81 8.63 -5.49 1.33
C VAL A 81 8.49 -6.31 2.62
N ASP A 82 9.52 -7.11 2.92
CA ASP A 82 9.56 -7.96 4.11
C ASP A 82 9.84 -7.21 5.42
#